data_AF-A0A5K7YQ34-F1
#
_entry.id   AF-A0A5K7YQ34-F1
#
_cell.length_a   1.000
_cell.length_b   1.000
_cell.length_c   1.000
_cell.angle_alpha   90.00
_cell.angle_beta   90.00
_cell.angle_gamma   90.00
#
_symmetry.space_group_name_H-M   'P 1'
#
loop_
_entity.id
_entity.type
_entity.pdbx_description
1 polymer ?
#
loop_
_entity_poly.entity_id
_entity_poly.type
_entity_poly.pdbx_seq_one_letter_code
_entity_poly.pdbx_strand_id
1 'polypeptide(L)'
;MKKCFLTGVLVWLSFFLISPIHAATCDLTGTWNYTLSDCWAYGGINCNPGPEASGTCIISQAGDDFAFAFTSGAVCDPPESCTFSGTAIDNVYTCATTDIVDDENGSVTSTIVFTAASATSADGTGTSRYTHPSGLWECNWGNTISLTKASDYVPVITCTLTVDQTGDGSVTLDPAGGVYDFGTIVTLTPDPDAGWAFDSWSGDAQGSQNPYDIVMDEDKTVTAIFTRTGGTSSGALHLLLDD
;
A
#
# COMPACT_ATOMS: atom_id res chain seq x y z
N MET A 1 -14.37 2.33 6.44
CA MET A 1 -13.85 3.16 5.33
C MET A 1 -14.89 4.21 4.95
N LYS A 2 -14.82 5.41 5.52
CA LYS A 2 -15.68 6.53 5.08
C LYS A 2 -15.07 7.07 3.79
N LYS A 3 -15.71 6.77 2.65
CA LYS A 3 -15.26 7.19 1.33
C LYS A 3 -15.39 8.71 1.22
N CYS A 4 -14.31 9.36 0.80
CA CYS A 4 -14.28 10.76 0.41
C CYS A 4 -15.17 10.94 -0.83
N PHE A 5 -16.38 11.48 -0.68
CA PHE A 5 -17.29 11.72 -1.80
C PHE A 5 -17.08 13.14 -2.34
N LEU A 6 -16.49 13.26 -3.52
CA LEU A 6 -16.73 14.41 -4.39
C LEU A 6 -18.14 14.25 -4.97
N THR A 7 -19.09 15.07 -4.52
CA THR A 7 -20.34 15.26 -5.28
C THR A 7 -20.51 16.73 -5.60
N GLY A 8 -20.24 17.07 -6.85
CA GLY A 8 -20.85 18.22 -7.51
C GLY A 8 -21.93 17.70 -8.47
N VAL A 9 -23.09 18.37 -8.49
CA VAL A 9 -23.82 18.84 -9.69
C VAL A 9 -25.15 19.52 -9.28
N LEU A 10 -25.15 20.85 -9.50
CA LEU A 10 -26.21 21.81 -9.91
C LEU A 10 -27.61 21.83 -9.27
N VAL A 11 -27.93 22.96 -8.59
CA VAL A 11 -29.02 23.92 -8.87
C VAL A 11 -28.54 25.31 -8.33
N TRP A 12 -28.32 26.37 -9.13
CA TRP A 12 -29.37 27.38 -9.31
C TRP A 12 -29.55 28.54 -8.27
N LEU A 13 -28.55 29.27 -7.73
CA LEU A 13 -28.59 30.74 -7.45
C LEU A 13 -27.43 31.25 -6.57
N SER A 14 -26.64 32.17 -7.13
CA SER A 14 -26.04 33.38 -6.53
C SER A 14 -25.50 33.33 -5.08
N PHE A 15 -24.19 33.11 -4.96
CA PHE A 15 -23.18 33.77 -4.09
C PHE A 15 -22.05 32.74 -3.87
N PHE A 16 -20.89 32.97 -4.50
CA PHE A 16 -19.71 32.13 -4.32
C PHE A 16 -19.18 32.29 -2.89
N LEU A 17 -19.64 31.44 -1.98
CA LEU A 17 -18.91 31.03 -0.78
C LEU A 17 -18.37 29.64 -1.09
N ILE A 18 -17.07 29.55 -1.39
CA ILE A 18 -16.35 28.27 -1.35
C ILE A 18 -16.46 27.81 0.10
N SER A 19 -17.23 26.76 0.37
CA SER A 19 -17.28 26.19 1.71
C SER A 19 -15.85 25.77 2.11
N PRO A 20 -15.32 26.20 3.26
CA PRO A 20 -14.02 25.74 3.73
C PRO A 20 -14.10 24.23 3.96
N ILE A 21 -13.08 23.52 3.46
CA ILE A 21 -12.83 22.13 3.77
C ILE A 21 -12.66 22.04 5.29
N HIS A 22 -13.65 21.45 5.99
CA HIS A 22 -13.56 21.25 7.43
C HIS A 22 -12.50 20.17 7.75
N ALA A 23 -11.77 20.38 8.85
CA ALA A 23 -10.78 19.45 9.43
C ALA A 23 -11.28 18.01 9.54
N ALA A 24 -12.58 17.89 9.82
CA ALA A 24 -13.18 16.71 10.39
C ALA A 24 -13.45 15.58 9.38
N THR A 25 -13.02 15.69 8.11
CA THR A 25 -13.45 14.76 7.06
C THR A 25 -12.36 13.97 6.33
N CYS A 26 -11.07 14.26 6.52
CA CYS A 26 -9.99 13.51 5.90
C CYS A 26 -9.13 12.82 6.97
N ASP A 27 -9.19 11.49 7.02
CA ASP A 27 -8.28 10.70 7.85
C ASP A 27 -6.87 10.79 7.29
N LEU A 28 -6.01 11.56 7.95
CA LEU A 28 -4.61 11.71 7.58
C LEU A 28 -3.71 10.68 8.27
N THR A 29 -4.23 9.83 9.15
CA THR A 29 -3.41 8.92 9.94
C THR A 29 -2.71 7.86 9.07
N GLY A 30 -1.47 7.51 9.42
CA GLY A 30 -0.65 6.53 8.71
C GLY A 30 0.68 7.11 8.22
N THR A 31 1.31 6.42 7.28
CA THR A 31 2.65 6.75 6.79
C THR A 31 2.62 7.78 5.66
N TRP A 32 3.57 8.70 5.67
CA TRP A 32 3.74 9.76 4.70
C TRP A 32 5.20 9.88 4.28
N ASN A 33 5.43 10.25 3.04
CA ASN A 33 6.72 10.75 2.58
C ASN A 33 6.75 12.27 2.82
N TYR A 34 7.87 12.78 3.30
CA TYR A 34 8.09 14.22 3.45
C TYR A 34 9.31 14.68 2.66
N THR A 35 9.31 15.96 2.31
CA THR A 35 10.49 16.70 1.81
C THR A 35 10.57 18.03 2.54
N LEU A 36 11.74 18.35 3.07
CA LEU A 36 12.10 19.65 3.61
C LEU A 36 12.95 20.38 2.58
N SER A 37 12.53 21.58 2.23
CA SER A 37 13.19 22.44 1.23
C SER A 37 13.22 23.87 1.73
N ASP A 38 13.94 24.74 1.03
CA ASP A 38 14.09 26.15 1.39
C ASP A 38 14.58 26.34 2.84
N CYS A 39 15.49 25.47 3.30
CA CYS A 39 16.02 25.52 4.65
C CYS A 39 16.82 26.80 4.90
N TRP A 40 16.47 27.55 5.95
CA TRP A 40 17.12 28.79 6.33
C TRP A 40 17.41 28.84 7.84
N ALA A 41 18.29 29.76 8.23
CA ALA A 41 18.56 30.07 9.63
C ALA A 41 18.87 31.57 9.84
N TYR A 42 18.54 32.09 11.02
CA TYR A 42 19.03 33.37 11.52
C TYR A 42 19.21 33.32 13.04
N GLY A 43 20.11 34.15 13.58
CA GLY A 43 20.34 34.22 15.03
C GLY A 43 21.77 34.61 15.39
N GLY A 44 22.22 34.12 16.54
CA GLY A 44 23.56 34.31 17.09
C GLY A 44 24.69 33.67 16.26
N ILE A 45 25.88 33.60 16.85
CA ILE A 45 27.06 33.05 16.17
C ILE A 45 26.87 31.56 15.91
N ASN A 46 27.26 31.07 14.72
CA ASN A 46 27.17 29.68 14.27
C ASN A 46 25.75 29.12 14.04
N CYS A 47 24.71 29.95 13.91
CA CYS A 47 23.39 29.49 13.45
C CYS A 47 23.41 29.25 11.93
N ASN A 48 23.76 28.04 11.50
CA ASN A 48 23.75 27.65 10.09
C ASN A 48 22.43 26.97 9.71
N PRO A 49 21.92 27.17 8.48
CA PRO A 49 20.78 26.40 7.97
C PRO A 49 21.07 24.90 7.99
N GLY A 50 20.07 24.11 8.36
CA GLY A 50 20.12 22.65 8.20
C GLY A 50 20.09 22.27 6.72
N PRO A 51 20.53 21.05 6.36
CA PRO A 51 20.41 20.56 5.00
C PRO A 51 18.94 20.36 4.61
N GLU A 52 18.66 20.38 3.32
CA GLU A 52 17.42 19.79 2.79
C GLU A 52 17.38 18.30 3.14
N ALA A 53 16.18 17.78 3.39
CA ALA A 53 16.01 16.41 3.84
C ALA A 53 14.73 15.80 3.29
N SER A 54 14.73 14.49 3.08
CA SER A 54 13.54 13.74 2.69
C SER A 54 13.54 12.40 3.41
N GLY A 55 12.34 11.87 3.65
CA GLY A 55 12.19 10.59 4.33
C GLY A 55 10.72 10.27 4.57
N THR A 56 10.49 9.49 5.61
CA THR A 56 9.15 9.08 6.02
C THR A 56 8.79 9.67 7.37
N CYS A 57 7.49 9.89 7.56
CA CYS A 57 6.90 10.28 8.84
C CYS A 57 5.58 9.54 9.04
N ILE A 58 5.11 9.52 10.29
CA ILE A 58 3.81 8.99 10.68
C ILE A 58 2.98 10.13 11.24
N ILE A 59 1.73 10.23 10.77
CA ILE A 59 0.70 11.05 11.39
C ILE A 59 -0.22 10.11 12.16
N SER A 60 -0.51 10.39 13.42
CA SER A 60 -1.45 9.62 14.24
C SER A 60 -2.44 10.55 14.94
N GLN A 61 -3.59 10.01 15.36
CA GLN A 61 -4.67 10.76 16.00
C GLN A 61 -5.20 9.99 17.22
N ALA A 62 -5.38 10.70 18.33
CA ALA A 62 -5.99 10.19 19.55
C ALA A 62 -7.02 11.22 20.07
N GLY A 63 -8.30 10.99 19.79
CA GLY A 63 -9.33 12.00 20.05
C GLY A 63 -9.12 13.25 19.18
N ASP A 64 -9.04 14.41 19.81
CA ASP A 64 -8.79 15.69 19.14
C ASP A 64 -7.30 16.00 18.97
N ASP A 65 -6.43 15.23 19.63
CA ASP A 65 -4.98 15.39 19.57
C ASP A 65 -4.38 14.63 18.38
N PHE A 66 -3.37 15.23 17.77
CA PHE A 66 -2.57 14.64 16.71
C PHE A 66 -1.11 14.53 17.12
N ALA A 67 -0.42 13.53 16.57
CA ALA A 67 1.02 13.46 16.61
C ALA A 67 1.61 13.35 15.20
N PHE A 68 2.76 13.98 15.02
CA PHE A 68 3.59 13.88 13.82
C PHE A 68 4.96 13.36 14.26
N ALA A 69 5.44 12.28 13.67
CA ALA A 69 6.74 11.71 14.01
C ALA A 69 7.57 11.47 12.75
N PHE A 70 8.75 12.08 12.66
CA PHE A 70 9.73 11.67 11.65
C PHE A 70 10.23 10.25 11.96
N THR A 71 10.25 9.38 10.95
CA THR A 71 10.67 7.98 11.08
C THR A 71 11.93 7.64 10.29
N SER A 72 12.29 8.46 9.30
CA SER A 72 13.56 8.36 8.58
C SER A 72 13.94 9.70 7.97
N GLY A 73 15.21 9.88 7.59
CA GLY A 73 15.71 11.07 6.89
C GLY A 73 16.05 12.25 7.79
N ALA A 74 15.21 12.56 8.79
CA ALA A 74 15.45 13.62 9.76
C ALA A 74 16.37 13.10 10.86
N VAL A 75 17.26 13.96 11.34
CA VAL A 75 18.16 13.68 12.47
C VAL A 75 17.66 14.49 13.66
N CYS A 76 17.24 13.79 14.71
CA CYS A 76 16.77 14.37 15.95
C CYS A 76 17.70 13.92 17.07
N ASP A 77 18.23 14.88 17.81
CA ASP A 77 19.06 14.64 18.99
C ASP A 77 18.61 15.61 20.09
N PRO A 78 17.89 15.14 21.12
CA PRO A 78 17.64 13.72 21.41
C PRO A 78 16.54 13.09 20.52
N PRO A 79 16.45 11.76 20.39
CA PRO A 79 15.50 11.08 19.50
C PRO A 79 14.02 11.42 19.75
N GLU A 80 13.64 11.72 20.99
CA GLU A 80 12.28 12.15 21.34
C GLU A 80 11.86 13.44 20.63
N SER A 81 12.80 14.31 20.27
CA SER A 81 12.55 15.56 19.53
C SER A 81 12.05 15.34 18.08
N CYS A 82 12.02 14.08 17.61
CA CYS A 82 11.38 13.73 16.35
C CYS A 82 9.85 13.62 16.44
N THR A 83 9.27 13.62 17.65
CA THR A 83 7.83 13.44 17.86
C THR A 83 7.19 14.75 18.30
N PHE A 84 6.26 15.23 17.50
CA PHE A 84 5.52 16.46 17.73
C PHE A 84 4.10 16.10 18.14
N SER A 85 3.54 16.87 19.07
CA SER A 85 2.14 16.75 19.48
C SER A 85 1.39 18.04 19.19
N GLY A 86 0.10 17.95 18.86
CA GLY A 86 -0.61 19.10 18.35
C GLY A 86 -2.10 18.91 18.19
N THR A 87 -2.72 19.92 17.61
CA THR A 87 -4.15 19.98 17.34
C THR A 87 -4.40 20.39 15.89
N ALA A 88 -5.63 20.22 15.43
CA ALA A 88 -6.07 20.65 14.12
C ALA A 88 -7.26 21.62 14.24
N ILE A 89 -7.24 22.68 13.44
CA ILE A 89 -8.37 23.58 13.24
C ILE A 89 -8.57 23.70 11.74
N ASP A 90 -9.76 23.34 11.27
CA ASP A 90 -10.01 23.13 9.85
C ASP A 90 -8.92 22.24 9.21
N ASN A 91 -8.51 22.50 7.98
CA ASN A 91 -7.46 21.71 7.35
C ASN A 91 -6.04 22.10 7.80
N VAL A 92 -5.87 22.88 8.87
CA VAL A 92 -4.57 23.33 9.38
C VAL A 92 -4.19 22.56 10.64
N TYR A 93 -3.03 21.92 10.60
CA TYR A 93 -2.46 21.12 11.68
C TYR A 93 -1.28 21.87 12.25
N THR A 94 -1.23 22.00 13.58
CA THR A 94 -0.14 22.66 14.29
C THR A 94 0.38 21.72 15.36
N CYS A 95 1.61 21.25 15.19
CA CYS A 95 2.29 20.31 16.08
C CYS A 95 3.58 20.92 16.60
N ALA A 96 3.93 20.67 17.86
CA ALA A 96 5.16 21.15 18.46
C ALA A 96 5.83 20.09 19.33
N THR A 97 7.14 20.26 19.53
CA THR A 97 7.93 19.59 20.57
C THR A 97 8.87 20.59 21.21
N THR A 98 9.22 20.35 22.47
CA THR A 98 10.18 21.16 23.21
C THR A 98 11.09 20.24 24.01
N ASP A 99 12.38 20.36 23.79
CA ASP A 99 13.40 19.52 24.41
C ASP A 99 14.54 20.37 24.96
N ILE A 100 15.27 19.80 25.93
CA ILE A 100 16.54 20.35 26.43
C ILE A 100 17.66 19.64 25.67
N VAL A 101 18.55 20.40 25.04
CA VAL A 101 19.49 19.87 24.03
C VAL A 101 20.97 20.05 24.39
N ASP A 102 21.27 20.70 25.52
CA ASP A 102 22.63 20.90 26.02
C ASP A 102 22.70 20.74 27.55
N ASP A 103 23.90 20.69 28.09
CA ASP A 103 24.17 20.53 29.52
C ASP A 103 23.98 21.82 30.32
N GLU A 104 23.79 22.96 29.64
CA GLU A 104 23.46 24.24 30.26
C GLU A 104 21.95 24.47 30.44
N ASN A 105 21.08 23.55 30.00
CA ASN A 105 19.62 23.66 29.99
C ASN A 105 19.04 24.58 28.89
N GLY A 106 19.76 24.76 27.78
CA GLY A 106 19.25 25.32 26.55
C GLY A 106 18.17 24.45 25.94
N SER A 107 17.12 25.12 25.47
CA SER A 107 15.92 24.46 24.97
C SER A 107 15.70 24.76 23.51
N VAL A 108 15.30 23.75 22.76
CA VAL A 108 14.77 23.90 21.40
C VAL A 108 13.27 23.68 21.45
N THR A 109 12.51 24.62 20.88
CA THR A 109 11.10 24.39 20.54
C THR A 109 10.99 24.31 19.03
N SER A 110 10.48 23.19 18.53
CA SER A 110 10.22 22.98 17.12
C SER A 110 8.71 22.95 16.89
N THR A 111 8.25 23.55 15.80
CA THR A 111 6.85 23.63 15.41
C THR A 111 6.72 23.28 13.94
N ILE A 112 5.75 22.44 13.62
CA ILE A 112 5.36 22.11 12.27
C ILE A 112 3.92 22.59 12.11
N VAL A 113 3.69 23.41 11.09
CA VAL A 113 2.35 23.81 10.67
C VAL A 113 2.15 23.37 9.23
N PHE A 114 1.15 22.56 8.95
CA PHE A 114 0.81 22.17 7.59
C PHE A 114 -0.68 22.25 7.32
N THR A 115 -1.01 22.52 6.06
CA THR A 115 -2.36 22.58 5.56
C THR A 115 -2.61 21.37 4.67
N ALA A 116 -3.60 20.55 5.03
CA ALA A 116 -4.02 19.44 4.19
C ALA A 116 -4.76 19.95 2.96
N ALA A 117 -4.19 19.71 1.78
CA ALA A 117 -4.81 20.02 0.49
C ALA A 117 -5.75 18.88 0.06
N SER A 118 -5.44 17.64 0.42
CA SER A 118 -6.26 16.46 0.18
C SER A 118 -5.98 15.38 1.25
N ALA A 119 -6.67 14.24 1.17
CA ALA A 119 -6.34 13.08 2.00
C ALA A 119 -4.94 12.48 1.70
N THR A 120 -4.32 12.90 0.59
CA THR A 120 -3.04 12.36 0.11
C THR A 120 -1.93 13.39 -0.03
N SER A 121 -2.21 14.66 0.24
CA SER A 121 -1.24 15.75 0.08
C SER A 121 -1.44 16.85 1.11
N ALA A 122 -0.34 17.35 1.65
CA ALA A 122 -0.32 18.50 2.53
C ALA A 122 0.99 19.27 2.36
N ASP A 123 0.94 20.57 2.58
CA ASP A 123 2.11 21.45 2.49
C ASP A 123 2.13 22.40 3.67
N GLY A 124 3.31 22.83 4.09
CA GLY A 124 3.46 23.59 5.31
C GLY A 124 4.86 24.14 5.54
N THR A 125 5.12 24.49 6.79
CA THR A 125 6.41 25.00 7.26
C THR A 125 6.84 24.31 8.55
N GLY A 126 8.14 24.05 8.68
CA GLY A 126 8.78 23.72 9.95
C GLY A 126 9.56 24.93 10.46
N THR A 127 9.56 25.13 11.77
CA THR A 127 10.39 26.14 12.45
C THR A 127 10.98 25.55 13.71
N SER A 128 12.23 25.86 14.02
CA SER A 128 12.87 25.49 15.29
C SER A 128 13.50 26.73 15.92
N ARG A 129 13.34 26.88 17.23
CA ARG A 129 13.91 27.98 18.00
C ARG A 129 14.68 27.44 19.19
N TYR A 130 16.00 27.60 19.15
CA TYR A 130 16.89 27.38 20.29
C TYR A 130 16.94 28.63 21.18
N THR A 131 16.86 28.45 22.49
CA THR A 131 17.03 29.49 23.51
C THR A 131 18.06 29.05 24.53
N HIS A 132 19.16 29.77 24.66
CA HIS A 132 20.14 29.55 25.72
C HIS A 132 19.63 30.14 27.06
N PRO A 133 19.86 29.49 28.22
CA PRO A 133 19.29 29.93 29.51
C PRO A 133 19.80 31.30 29.98
N SER A 134 20.97 31.74 29.51
CA SER A 134 21.46 33.10 29.75
C SER A 134 20.61 34.19 29.07
N GLY A 135 19.76 33.83 28.09
CA GLY A 135 18.96 34.75 27.29
C GLY A 135 19.76 35.59 26.29
N LEU A 136 21.08 35.35 26.16
CA LEU A 136 21.98 36.15 25.34
C LEU A 136 22.14 35.63 23.91
N TRP A 137 21.69 34.40 23.64
CA TRP A 137 21.85 33.75 22.34
C TRP A 137 20.62 32.92 22.00
N GLU A 138 20.19 33.03 20.75
CA GLU A 138 19.12 32.24 20.15
C GLU A 138 19.52 31.86 18.71
N CYS A 139 19.02 30.72 18.25
CA CYS A 139 19.04 30.35 16.84
C CYS A 139 17.62 30.03 16.41
N ASN A 140 17.26 30.50 15.22
CA ASN A 140 15.99 30.22 14.58
C ASN A 140 16.28 29.54 13.25
N TRP A 141 15.61 28.43 13.01
CA TRP A 141 15.65 27.69 11.75
C TRP A 141 14.25 27.61 11.17
N GLY A 142 14.17 27.49 9.86
CA GLY A 142 12.91 27.15 9.22
C GLY A 142 13.10 26.51 7.85
N ASN A 143 12.02 25.93 7.36
CA ASN A 143 11.96 25.21 6.10
C ASN A 143 10.51 25.15 5.60
N THR A 144 10.34 24.90 4.30
CA THR A 144 9.09 24.41 3.73
C THR A 144 9.01 22.89 3.96
N ILE A 145 7.81 22.35 4.22
CA ILE A 145 7.56 20.90 4.27
C ILE A 145 6.46 20.54 3.27
N SER A 146 6.74 19.56 2.41
CA SER A 146 5.75 18.94 1.53
C SER A 146 5.55 17.49 1.94
N LEU A 147 4.29 17.07 2.01
CA LEU A 147 3.86 15.76 2.46
C LEU A 147 3.04 15.08 1.37
N THR A 148 3.42 13.85 1.05
CA THR A 148 2.65 12.97 0.16
C THR A 148 2.38 11.66 0.88
N LYS A 149 1.11 11.23 0.90
CA LYS A 149 0.73 9.98 1.56
C LYS A 149 1.55 8.84 0.98
N ALA A 150 2.18 8.05 1.84
CA ALA A 150 2.85 6.85 1.37
C ALA A 150 1.78 5.97 0.73
N SER A 151 1.99 5.55 -0.51
CA SER A 151 1.01 4.73 -1.20
C SER A 151 0.96 3.37 -0.50
N ASP A 152 -0.22 2.97 -0.04
CA ASP A 152 -0.49 1.58 0.39
C ASP A 152 -0.60 0.62 -0.81
N TYR A 153 -0.12 1.04 -1.99
CA TYR A 153 -0.16 0.27 -3.22
C TYR A 153 0.74 -0.95 -3.10
N VAL A 154 0.13 -2.08 -2.75
CA VAL A 154 0.64 -3.40 -3.05
C VAL A 154 0.30 -3.65 -4.52
N PRO A 155 1.29 -3.76 -5.44
CA PRO A 155 0.98 -4.14 -6.81
C PRO A 155 0.28 -5.50 -6.78
N VAL A 156 -0.94 -5.55 -7.29
CA VAL A 156 -1.62 -6.83 -7.51
C VAL A 156 -0.92 -7.48 -8.70
N ILE A 157 -0.03 -8.42 -8.39
CA ILE A 157 0.64 -9.24 -9.40
C ILE A 157 -0.32 -10.37 -9.73
N THR A 158 -0.80 -10.40 -10.97
CA THR A 158 -1.64 -11.48 -11.47
C THR A 158 -0.87 -12.37 -12.43
N CYS A 159 -1.14 -13.67 -12.37
CA CYS A 159 -0.57 -14.70 -13.22
C CYS A 159 -1.68 -15.35 -14.06
N THR A 160 -1.39 -15.66 -15.31
CA THR A 160 -2.31 -16.31 -16.24
C THR A 160 -2.10 -17.83 -16.19
N LEU A 161 -3.19 -18.60 -16.11
CA LEU A 161 -3.19 -20.05 -16.29
C LEU A 161 -3.84 -20.40 -17.62
N THR A 162 -3.04 -20.94 -18.54
CA THR A 162 -3.51 -21.52 -19.81
C THR A 162 -3.70 -23.01 -19.63
N VAL A 163 -4.86 -23.53 -20.04
CA VAL A 163 -5.16 -24.97 -19.97
C VAL A 163 -5.48 -25.49 -21.36
N ASP A 164 -4.61 -26.37 -21.84
CA ASP A 164 -4.75 -27.08 -23.10
C ASP A 164 -5.22 -28.53 -22.86
N GLN A 165 -5.64 -29.21 -23.93
CA GLN A 165 -6.01 -30.61 -23.87
C GLN A 165 -5.60 -31.39 -25.11
N THR A 166 -5.28 -32.67 -24.92
CA THR A 166 -5.13 -33.68 -25.99
C THR A 166 -6.15 -34.78 -25.77
N GLY A 167 -6.91 -35.12 -26.81
CA GLY A 167 -8.07 -36.01 -26.70
C GLY A 167 -9.36 -35.26 -26.34
N ASP A 168 -10.44 -36.00 -26.12
CA ASP A 168 -11.75 -35.40 -25.79
C ASP A 168 -12.00 -35.44 -24.27
N GLY A 169 -12.42 -34.30 -23.74
CA GLY A 169 -12.59 -34.01 -22.32
C GLY A 169 -12.50 -32.50 -22.08
N SER A 170 -12.51 -32.10 -20.81
CA SER A 170 -12.28 -30.71 -20.40
C SER A 170 -11.59 -30.66 -19.03
N VAL A 171 -11.23 -29.46 -18.57
CA VAL A 171 -10.67 -29.26 -17.23
C VAL A 171 -11.48 -28.20 -16.50
N THR A 172 -11.95 -28.53 -15.31
CA THR A 172 -12.58 -27.60 -14.38
C THR A 172 -11.51 -26.97 -13.49
N LEU A 173 -11.60 -25.65 -13.30
CA LEU A 173 -10.72 -24.85 -12.46
C LEU A 173 -11.46 -24.33 -11.23
N ASP A 174 -10.86 -24.49 -10.05
CA ASP A 174 -11.36 -23.89 -8.81
C ASP A 174 -10.22 -23.18 -8.05
N PRO A 175 -10.25 -21.84 -7.93
CA PRO A 175 -11.25 -20.92 -8.47
C PRO A 175 -11.24 -20.87 -10.00
N ALA A 176 -12.36 -20.52 -10.61
CA ALA A 176 -12.46 -20.31 -12.06
C ALA A 176 -11.95 -18.92 -12.47
N GLY A 177 -11.37 -18.78 -13.68
CA GLY A 177 -11.08 -17.47 -14.27
C GLY A 177 -9.88 -17.43 -15.21
N GLY A 178 -8.86 -18.26 -14.99
CA GLY A 178 -7.65 -18.30 -15.83
C GLY A 178 -6.67 -17.14 -15.60
N VAL A 179 -7.00 -16.17 -14.74
CA VAL A 179 -6.08 -15.14 -14.24
C VAL A 179 -6.26 -15.05 -12.72
N TYR A 180 -5.16 -15.14 -11.98
CA TYR A 180 -5.17 -15.28 -10.53
C TYR A 180 -4.12 -14.38 -9.88
N ASP A 181 -4.36 -13.97 -8.64
CA ASP A 181 -3.34 -13.26 -7.86
C ASP A 181 -2.13 -14.18 -7.59
N PHE A 182 -0.93 -13.60 -7.54
CA PHE A 182 0.29 -14.32 -7.20
C PHE A 182 0.13 -15.08 -5.88
N GLY A 183 0.47 -16.37 -5.89
CA GLY A 183 0.34 -17.29 -4.76
C GLY A 183 -1.03 -17.96 -4.62
N THR A 184 -1.99 -17.64 -5.50
CA THR A 184 -3.27 -18.37 -5.53
C THR A 184 -3.03 -19.85 -5.82
N ILE A 185 -3.67 -20.74 -5.06
CA ILE A 185 -3.70 -22.17 -5.37
C ILE A 185 -4.95 -22.44 -6.19
N VAL A 186 -4.78 -23.03 -7.37
CA VAL A 186 -5.87 -23.41 -8.27
C VAL A 186 -5.92 -24.93 -8.35
N THR A 187 -7.09 -25.51 -8.10
CA THR A 187 -7.35 -26.94 -8.23
C THR A 187 -7.87 -27.25 -9.63
N LEU A 188 -7.16 -28.13 -10.33
CA LEU A 188 -7.45 -28.60 -11.69
C LEU A 188 -8.09 -29.99 -11.60
N THR A 189 -9.30 -30.12 -12.14
CA THR A 189 -10.03 -31.40 -12.20
C THR A 189 -10.34 -31.74 -13.66
N PRO A 190 -9.78 -32.83 -14.23
CA PRO A 190 -10.10 -33.26 -15.58
C PRO A 190 -11.47 -33.94 -15.61
N ASP A 191 -12.24 -33.63 -16.64
CA ASP A 191 -13.58 -34.15 -16.92
C ASP A 191 -13.57 -34.85 -18.29
N PRO A 192 -13.29 -36.18 -18.35
CA PRO A 192 -13.22 -36.92 -19.60
C PRO A 192 -14.58 -37.05 -20.28
N ASP A 193 -14.60 -36.89 -21.61
CA ASP A 193 -15.80 -37.16 -22.40
C ASP A 193 -16.11 -38.67 -22.48
N ALA A 194 -17.32 -39.01 -22.91
CA ALA A 194 -17.74 -40.41 -23.05
C ALA A 194 -16.80 -41.20 -23.99
N GLY A 195 -16.26 -42.31 -23.50
CA GLY A 195 -15.30 -43.14 -24.25
C GLY A 195 -13.84 -42.71 -24.10
N TRP A 196 -13.55 -41.73 -23.23
CA TRP A 196 -12.22 -41.26 -22.89
C TRP A 196 -11.96 -41.38 -21.38
N ALA A 197 -10.68 -41.43 -21.01
CA ALA A 197 -10.21 -41.38 -19.63
C ALA A 197 -9.04 -40.42 -19.52
N PHE A 198 -8.96 -39.71 -18.40
CA PHE A 198 -7.79 -38.90 -18.07
C PHE A 198 -6.57 -39.81 -17.88
N ASP A 199 -5.49 -39.51 -18.59
CA ASP A 199 -4.24 -40.25 -18.54
C ASP A 199 -3.21 -39.52 -17.67
N SER A 200 -2.88 -38.28 -18.03
CA SER A 200 -1.82 -37.52 -17.37
C SER A 200 -1.89 -36.01 -17.64
N TRP A 201 -1.19 -35.24 -16.79
CA TRP A 201 -0.87 -33.83 -16.97
C TRP A 201 0.52 -33.66 -17.58
N SER A 202 0.70 -32.58 -18.34
CA SER A 202 2.02 -32.12 -18.81
C SER A 202 2.10 -30.58 -18.81
N GLY A 203 3.29 -30.03 -19.09
CA GLY A 203 3.59 -28.61 -18.95
C GLY A 203 4.01 -28.27 -17.52
N ASP A 204 3.37 -27.25 -16.94
CA ASP A 204 3.61 -26.81 -15.56
C ASP A 204 2.92 -27.68 -14.50
N ALA A 205 2.20 -28.72 -14.92
CA ALA A 205 1.72 -29.83 -14.09
C ALA A 205 2.26 -31.16 -14.64
N GLN A 206 2.41 -32.17 -13.78
CA GLN A 206 3.00 -33.46 -14.17
C GLN A 206 2.34 -34.65 -13.47
N GLY A 207 2.37 -35.80 -14.15
CA GLY A 207 1.86 -37.07 -13.61
C GLY A 207 0.34 -37.18 -13.74
N SER A 208 -0.26 -38.16 -13.06
CA SER A 208 -1.68 -38.50 -13.18
C SER A 208 -2.49 -38.13 -11.93
N GLN A 209 -1.95 -37.25 -11.07
CA GLN A 209 -2.65 -36.80 -9.86
C GLN A 209 -3.95 -36.08 -10.24
N ASN A 210 -5.07 -36.50 -9.66
CA ASN A 210 -6.38 -35.91 -9.91
C ASN A 210 -7.20 -35.91 -8.60
N PRO A 211 -7.62 -34.73 -8.08
CA PRO A 211 -7.37 -33.38 -8.61
C PRO A 211 -5.90 -32.93 -8.41
N TYR A 212 -5.47 -31.94 -9.21
CA TYR A 212 -4.11 -31.38 -9.18
C TYR A 212 -4.12 -29.92 -8.68
N ASP A 213 -3.37 -29.62 -7.62
CA ASP A 213 -3.25 -28.26 -7.10
C ASP A 213 -2.01 -27.58 -7.69
N ILE A 214 -2.18 -26.42 -8.31
CA ILE A 214 -1.10 -25.60 -8.86
C ILE A 214 -1.02 -24.25 -8.15
N VAL A 215 0.18 -23.82 -7.77
CA VAL A 215 0.43 -22.49 -7.19
C VAL A 215 0.71 -21.52 -8.32
N MET A 216 -0.01 -20.41 -8.38
CA MET A 216 0.17 -19.37 -9.40
C MET A 216 1.25 -18.38 -8.98
N ASP A 217 2.53 -18.73 -9.16
CA ASP A 217 3.70 -17.88 -8.89
C ASP A 217 4.32 -17.25 -10.15
N GLU A 218 3.82 -17.61 -11.32
CA GLU A 218 4.15 -17.05 -12.64
C GLU A 218 3.05 -17.43 -13.62
N ASP A 219 3.13 -16.97 -14.87
CA ASP A 219 2.24 -17.46 -15.93
C ASP A 219 2.52 -18.94 -16.19
N LYS A 220 1.46 -19.77 -16.22
CA LYS A 220 1.56 -21.23 -16.36
C LYS A 220 0.73 -21.76 -17.50
N THR A 221 1.20 -22.84 -18.11
CA THR A 221 0.51 -23.61 -19.14
C THR A 221 0.48 -25.09 -18.75
N VAL A 222 -0.72 -25.64 -18.60
CA VAL A 222 -0.96 -27.05 -18.29
C VAL A 222 -1.70 -27.71 -19.44
N THR A 223 -1.33 -28.94 -19.79
CA THR A 223 -2.06 -29.76 -20.77
C THR A 223 -2.63 -31.01 -20.11
N ALA A 224 -3.95 -31.21 -20.19
CA ALA A 224 -4.62 -32.46 -19.82
C ALA A 224 -4.58 -33.45 -20.99
N ILE A 225 -4.12 -34.68 -20.74
CA ILE A 225 -4.07 -35.74 -21.75
C ILE A 225 -5.17 -36.75 -21.44
N PHE A 226 -6.07 -36.94 -22.40
CA PHE A 226 -7.13 -37.94 -22.37
C PHE A 226 -6.84 -39.02 -23.41
N THR A 227 -7.13 -40.28 -23.07
CA THR A 227 -6.97 -41.43 -23.97
C THR A 227 -8.28 -42.20 -24.10
N ARG A 228 -8.51 -42.82 -25.27
CA ARG A 228 -9.72 -43.63 -25.50
C ARG A 228 -9.74 -44.84 -24.57
N THR A 229 -10.84 -45.03 -23.85
CA THR A 229 -11.11 -46.27 -23.13
C THR A 229 -11.43 -47.34 -24.18
N GLY A 230 -10.52 -48.29 -24.42
CA GLY A 230 -10.69 -49.33 -25.43
C GLY A 230 -12.02 -50.07 -25.23
N GLY A 231 -12.93 -49.93 -26.19
CA GLY A 231 -14.14 -50.75 -26.24
C GLY A 231 -13.71 -52.19 -26.45
N THR A 232 -13.90 -53.04 -25.44
CA THR A 232 -13.74 -54.48 -25.62
C THR A 232 -14.80 -54.93 -26.62
N SER A 233 -14.42 -55.09 -27.88
CA SER A 233 -15.17 -55.94 -28.81
C SER A 233 -15.04 -57.36 -28.29
N SER A 234 -15.96 -57.77 -27.42
CA SER A 234 -16.12 -59.15 -26.98
C SER A 234 -16.27 -60.01 -28.22
N GLY A 235 -15.25 -60.83 -28.49
CA GLY A 235 -15.26 -61.77 -29.59
C GLY A 235 -16.47 -62.67 -29.45
N ALA A 236 -17.34 -62.66 -30.45
CA ALA A 236 -18.29 -63.75 -30.65
C ALA A 236 -17.49 -65.01 -30.99
N LEU A 237 -17.06 -65.72 -29.96
CA LEU A 237 -16.64 -67.12 -30.06
C LEU A 237 -17.92 -67.92 -30.37
N HIS A 238 -18.24 -68.05 -31.65
CA HIS A 238 -19.29 -68.94 -32.13
C HIS A 238 -18.79 -70.38 -31.96
N LEU A 239 -18.98 -70.92 -30.75
CA LEU A 239 -18.84 -72.34 -30.47
C LEU A 239 -20.10 -73.03 -31.01
N LEU A 240 -20.03 -73.60 -32.21
CA LEU A 240 -21.01 -74.62 -32.61
C LEU A 240 -20.66 -75.88 -31.83
N LEU A 241 -21.56 -76.26 -30.93
CA LEU A 241 -21.62 -77.60 -30.35
C LEU A 241 -22.29 -78.53 -31.36
N ASP A 242 -21.81 -79.76 -31.36
CA ASP A 242 -22.05 -80.87 -32.30
C ASP A 242 -23.52 -81.29 -32.46
N ASP A 243 -23.82 -81.88 -33.63
CA ASP A 243 -24.34 -83.25 -33.76
C ASP A 243 -23.77 -83.91 -35.03
#